data_AF-A0AB33V9S4-F1
#
_entry.id   AF-A0AB33V9S4-F1
#
_cell.length_a   1.000
_cell.length_b   1.000
_cell.length_c   1.000
_cell.angle_alpha   90.00
_cell.angle_beta   90.00
_cell.angle_gamma   90.00
#
_symmetry.space_group_name_H-M   'P 1'
#
loop_
_entity.id
_entity.type
_entity.pdbx_description
1 polymer ?
#
loop_
_entity_poly.entity_id
_entity_poly.type
_entity_poly.pdbx_seq_one_letter_code
_entity_poly.pdbx_strand_id
1 'polypeptide(L)'
;MQIRNVHHSDDMLIHPGDTLGTPPRVSAPLRRARSSGDLQAMGLRTRSAPSLAPPALPAVGIAVGHTAQKTLHSAAALETELDLTNTTGNSLAPRLTARLIDVAIRIAEHCAIAPPAGKPHTPMPEAWRCLEALASLRRKLNPAQLMRARDMLSKAAEASPHAPADKALLLDTLNTVIQADGPGLGEYVAKRAYAGLCLDRLQLKADGEAEPSARTFNSILPNLAASTYDYNPLGRTLLWEGACRLFDGPSAERRRAALQTAVFSLPNNPVPGEQPLGHIVEFYLAIDDMRLYEGVAAGESCAA
;
A
#
# COMPACT_ATOMS: atom_id res chain seq x y z
N MET A 1 -8.31 11.57 13.85
CA MET A 1 -6.94 11.05 13.92
C MET A 1 -5.98 12.21 13.69
N GLN A 2 -5.37 12.75 14.76
CA GLN A 2 -4.31 13.76 14.64
C GLN A 2 -2.98 12.99 14.53
N ILE A 3 -2.43 12.87 13.34
CA ILE A 3 -1.05 12.40 13.17
C ILE A 3 -0.15 13.60 13.47
N ARG A 4 0.16 13.80 14.76
CA ARG A 4 1.17 14.77 15.18
C ARG A 4 2.56 14.18 14.91
N ASN A 5 3.49 15.05 14.52
CA ASN A 5 4.90 14.72 14.34
C ASN A 5 5.39 13.74 15.40
N VAL A 6 5.78 12.54 14.97
CA VAL A 6 6.40 11.56 15.86
C VAL A 6 7.89 11.83 15.83
N HIS A 7 8.48 12.17 16.98
CA HIS A 7 9.93 12.17 17.14
C HIS A 7 10.44 10.75 16.89
N HIS A 8 11.38 10.61 15.95
CA HIS A 8 12.11 9.38 15.73
C HIS A 8 13.09 9.19 16.91
N SER A 9 12.96 8.10 17.65
CA SER A 9 14.12 7.52 18.32
C SER A 9 14.92 6.78 17.26
N ASP A 10 16.19 7.17 17.12
CA ASP A 10 17.19 6.52 16.28
C ASP A 10 17.42 5.08 16.77
N ASP A 11 16.68 4.13 16.21
CA ASP A 11 17.05 2.72 16.24
C ASP A 11 16.76 2.12 14.86
N MET A 12 17.43 2.71 13.86
CA MET A 12 17.59 2.11 12.54
C MET A 12 18.62 1.00 12.67
N LEU A 13 18.13 -0.24 12.58
CA LEU A 13 18.93 -1.45 12.45
C LEU A 13 19.98 -1.29 11.34
N ILE A 14 21.22 -1.08 11.76
CA ILE A 14 22.42 -1.19 10.91
C ILE A 14 22.52 -2.67 10.48
N HIS A 15 22.42 -2.91 9.18
CA HIS A 15 22.75 -4.22 8.60
C HIS A 15 24.27 -4.44 8.66
N PRO A 16 24.76 -5.58 9.17
CA PRO A 16 26.18 -5.90 9.17
C PRO A 16 26.58 -6.39 7.78
N GLY A 17 27.26 -5.52 7.02
CA GLY A 17 27.72 -5.83 5.67
C GLY A 17 28.70 -4.80 5.12
N ASP A 18 29.50 -4.16 5.98
CA ASP A 18 30.61 -3.30 5.54
C ASP A 18 31.87 -4.15 5.32
N THR A 19 32.12 -4.49 4.06
CA THR A 19 33.50 -4.67 3.59
C THR A 19 33.85 -3.51 2.66
N LEU A 20 34.74 -2.67 3.17
CA LEU A 20 35.47 -1.60 2.50
C LEU A 20 35.92 -2.00 1.09
N GLY A 21 35.40 -1.27 0.10
CA GLY A 21 35.90 -1.27 -1.27
C GLY A 21 35.63 0.09 -1.90
N THR A 22 36.59 1.01 -1.78
CA THR A 22 36.63 2.29 -2.50
C THR A 22 36.33 2.11 -3.99
N PRO A 23 35.34 2.81 -4.58
CA PRO A 23 35.23 2.92 -6.03
C PRO A 23 35.96 4.17 -6.55
N PRO A 24 36.48 4.15 -7.79
CA PRO A 24 37.27 5.25 -8.34
C PRO A 24 36.39 6.44 -8.72
N ARG A 25 36.94 7.65 -8.55
CA ARG A 25 36.39 8.89 -9.08
C ARG A 25 36.33 8.83 -10.61
N VAL A 26 35.12 8.73 -11.16
CA VAL A 26 34.85 9.10 -12.55
C VAL A 26 33.75 10.14 -12.55
N SER A 27 34.15 11.40 -12.68
CA SER A 27 33.26 12.53 -12.91
C SER A 27 32.60 12.37 -14.28
N ALA A 28 31.32 12.00 -14.31
CA ALA A 28 30.49 12.11 -15.51
C ALA A 28 29.63 13.39 -15.41
N PRO A 29 29.56 14.22 -16.47
CA PRO A 29 28.94 15.53 -16.39
C PRO A 29 27.41 15.44 -16.28
N LEU A 30 26.83 16.34 -15.47
CA LEU A 30 25.40 16.68 -15.43
C LEU A 30 24.90 16.97 -16.86
N ARG A 31 24.28 15.97 -17.51
CA ARG A 31 23.63 16.16 -18.81
C ARG A 31 22.27 16.85 -18.60
N ARG A 32 22.32 18.17 -18.81
CA ARG A 32 21.29 19.08 -19.32
C ARG A 32 19.97 18.40 -19.73
N ALA A 33 18.87 18.89 -19.15
CA ALA A 33 17.48 18.49 -19.39
C ALA A 33 17.22 18.12 -20.86
N ARG A 34 16.77 16.89 -21.07
CA ARG A 34 16.51 16.31 -22.39
C ARG A 34 15.09 16.64 -22.83
N SER A 35 15.00 17.15 -24.06
CA SER A 35 13.77 17.63 -24.69
C SER A 35 12.75 16.50 -24.91
N SER A 36 11.50 16.90 -25.13
CA SER A 36 10.33 16.07 -25.45
C SER A 36 10.53 15.01 -26.56
N GLY A 37 11.59 15.11 -27.37
CA GLY A 37 11.91 14.13 -28.41
C GLY A 37 12.46 12.80 -27.88
N ASP A 38 13.17 12.79 -26.74
CA ASP A 38 13.80 11.56 -26.21
C ASP A 38 12.79 10.62 -25.53
N LEU A 39 11.61 11.14 -25.14
CA LEU A 39 10.53 10.34 -24.54
C LEU A 39 9.78 9.48 -25.58
N GLN A 40 9.81 9.86 -26.85
CA GLN A 40 9.24 9.03 -27.93
C GLN A 40 10.06 7.77 -28.19
N ALA A 41 11.36 7.79 -27.85
CA ALA A 41 12.24 6.62 -27.95
C ALA A 41 12.00 5.59 -26.81
N MET A 42 11.27 5.95 -25.75
CA MET A 42 10.91 5.04 -24.64
C MET A 42 9.49 4.45 -24.77
N GLY A 43 8.90 4.46 -25.97
CA GLY A 43 7.64 3.73 -26.24
C GLY A 43 6.36 4.37 -25.70
N LEU A 44 6.45 5.52 -25.03
CA LEU A 44 5.29 6.30 -24.58
C LEU A 44 4.64 7.00 -25.78
N ARG A 45 3.64 6.34 -26.38
CA ARG A 45 2.90 6.86 -27.53
C ARG A 45 2.06 8.07 -27.13
N THR A 46 2.33 9.21 -27.77
CA THR A 46 1.32 10.25 -28.00
C THR A 46 0.33 9.74 -29.06
N ARG A 47 -0.97 9.66 -28.74
CA ARG A 47 -2.01 9.61 -29.78
C ARG A 47 -3.06 10.67 -29.53
N SER A 48 -3.15 11.57 -30.49
CA SER A 48 -4.12 12.64 -30.59
C SER A 48 -5.52 12.12 -30.98
N ALA A 49 -6.52 12.74 -30.33
CA ALA A 49 -7.90 12.99 -30.77
C ALA A 49 -9.00 11.93 -30.52
N PRO A 50 -10.25 12.38 -30.29
CA PRO A 50 -11.08 11.95 -29.16
C PRO A 50 -12.14 10.92 -29.53
N SER A 51 -12.46 10.00 -28.61
CA SER A 51 -13.63 9.14 -28.74
C SER A 51 -14.27 8.88 -27.38
N LEU A 52 -15.60 9.00 -27.37
CA LEU A 52 -16.52 8.94 -26.25
C LEU A 52 -16.46 7.63 -25.44
N ALA A 53 -16.82 7.80 -24.15
CA ALA A 53 -17.15 6.79 -23.13
C ALA A 53 -15.99 5.98 -22.52
N PRO A 54 -16.01 5.78 -21.19
CA PRO A 54 -14.98 4.99 -20.51
C PRO A 54 -15.11 3.52 -20.93
N PRO A 55 -14.02 2.82 -21.31
CA PRO A 55 -14.09 1.38 -21.45
C PRO A 55 -14.27 0.80 -20.04
N ALA A 56 -15.40 0.10 -19.86
CA ALA A 56 -15.64 -0.74 -18.70
C ALA A 56 -14.46 -1.71 -18.53
N LEU A 57 -14.06 -1.88 -17.27
CA LEU A 57 -12.99 -2.79 -16.82
C LEU A 57 -13.13 -4.17 -17.49
N PRO A 58 -12.02 -4.81 -17.90
CA PRO A 58 -12.10 -6.14 -18.48
C PRO A 58 -12.55 -7.13 -17.40
N ALA A 59 -13.61 -7.89 -17.71
CA ALA A 59 -14.06 -9.00 -16.91
C ALA A 59 -13.00 -10.11 -16.92
N VAL A 60 -12.17 -10.17 -15.87
CA VAL A 60 -11.33 -11.33 -15.58
C VAL A 60 -12.25 -12.44 -15.08
N GLY A 61 -12.70 -13.27 -16.02
CA GLY A 61 -13.86 -14.14 -15.91
C GLY A 61 -13.71 -15.29 -14.90
N ILE A 62 -14.61 -15.29 -13.93
CA ILE A 62 -15.08 -16.42 -13.11
C ILE A 62 -14.08 -17.01 -12.10
N ALA A 63 -12.85 -17.37 -12.49
CA ALA A 63 -11.90 -18.02 -11.57
C ALA A 63 -11.36 -17.07 -10.49
N VAL A 64 -10.96 -15.85 -10.88
CA VAL A 64 -10.51 -14.80 -9.95
C VAL A 64 -11.65 -14.31 -9.06
N GLY A 65 -12.88 -14.23 -9.60
CA GLY A 65 -14.07 -13.91 -8.82
C GLY A 65 -14.37 -14.94 -7.74
N HIS A 66 -14.23 -16.22 -8.05
CA HIS A 66 -14.49 -17.30 -7.09
C HIS A 66 -13.44 -17.38 -5.97
N THR A 67 -12.17 -17.12 -6.27
CA THR A 67 -11.11 -17.09 -5.24
C THR A 67 -11.22 -15.86 -4.34
N ALA A 68 -11.56 -14.69 -4.89
CA ALA A 68 -11.81 -13.49 -4.09
C ALA A 68 -13.04 -13.69 -3.18
N GLN A 69 -14.12 -14.25 -3.71
CA GLN A 69 -15.32 -14.57 -2.94
C GLN A 69 -15.04 -15.58 -1.81
N LYS A 70 -14.25 -16.62 -2.06
CA LYS A 70 -13.80 -17.56 -1.02
C LYS A 70 -13.03 -16.85 0.09
N THR A 71 -12.13 -15.94 -0.27
CA THR A 71 -11.33 -15.17 0.68
C THR A 71 -12.20 -14.30 1.59
N LEU A 72 -13.20 -13.63 1.01
CA LEU A 72 -14.19 -12.86 1.76
C LEU A 72 -15.03 -13.76 2.69
N HIS A 73 -15.45 -14.94 2.23
CA HIS A 73 -16.15 -15.91 3.07
C HIS A 73 -15.29 -16.41 4.23
N SER A 74 -14.00 -16.65 4.01
CA SER A 74 -13.05 -17.03 5.06
C SER A 74 -12.92 -15.95 6.13
N ALA A 75 -12.80 -14.67 5.73
CA ALA A 75 -12.75 -13.55 6.66
C ALA A 75 -14.04 -13.45 7.50
N ALA A 76 -15.21 -13.46 6.86
CA ALA A 76 -16.50 -13.40 7.56
C ALA A 76 -16.73 -14.59 8.50
N ALA A 77 -16.28 -15.78 8.10
CA ALA A 77 -16.38 -16.98 8.93
C ALA A 77 -15.46 -16.91 10.17
N LEU A 78 -14.29 -16.28 10.04
CA LEU A 78 -13.42 -16.01 11.18
C LEU A 78 -14.08 -15.04 12.17
N GLU A 79 -14.65 -13.93 11.68
CA GLU A 79 -15.34 -12.95 12.52
C GLU A 79 -16.52 -13.57 13.28
N THR A 80 -17.34 -14.36 12.56
CA THR A 80 -18.46 -15.09 13.17
C THR A 80 -17.99 -16.03 14.28
N GLU A 81 -16.91 -16.78 14.05
CA GLU A 81 -16.37 -17.69 15.07
C GLU A 81 -15.80 -16.92 16.27
N LEU A 82 -15.18 -15.75 16.04
CA LEU A 82 -14.67 -14.90 17.12
C LEU A 82 -15.78 -14.36 18.01
N ASP A 83 -16.95 -14.07 17.45
CA ASP A 83 -18.11 -13.62 18.22
C ASP A 83 -18.78 -14.76 19.02
N LEU A 84 -18.63 -16.00 18.56
CA LEU A 84 -19.16 -17.20 19.23
C LEU A 84 -18.19 -17.80 20.27
N THR A 85 -16.90 -17.47 20.19
CA THR A 85 -15.88 -18.08 21.04
C THR A 85 -15.87 -17.42 22.43
N ASN A 86 -16.31 -18.16 23.45
CA ASN A 86 -16.05 -17.78 24.84
C ASN A 86 -14.57 -17.99 25.16
N THR A 87 -13.87 -16.94 25.57
CA THR A 87 -12.43 -16.98 25.89
C THR A 87 -12.17 -17.54 27.28
N THR A 88 -12.43 -18.82 27.46
CA THR A 88 -12.04 -19.54 28.69
C THR A 88 -10.80 -20.39 28.39
N GLY A 89 -9.65 -20.01 28.97
CA GLY A 89 -8.39 -20.75 28.88
C GLY A 89 -7.33 -20.16 27.93
N ASN A 90 -6.14 -20.76 27.91
CA ASN A 90 -4.96 -20.26 27.18
C ASN A 90 -4.78 -20.89 25.78
N SER A 91 -5.69 -21.77 25.35
CA SER A 91 -5.66 -22.43 24.04
C SER A 91 -6.69 -21.81 23.08
N LEU A 92 -6.41 -21.93 21.78
CA LEU A 92 -7.39 -21.59 20.74
C LEU A 92 -8.38 -22.75 20.61
N ALA A 93 -9.68 -22.44 20.52
CA ALA A 93 -10.68 -23.44 20.21
C ALA A 93 -10.37 -24.10 18.85
N PRO A 94 -10.66 -25.40 18.66
CA PRO A 94 -10.34 -26.09 17.39
C PRO A 94 -10.96 -25.43 16.16
N ARG A 95 -12.20 -24.93 16.29
CA ARG A 95 -12.89 -24.22 15.20
C ARG A 95 -12.21 -22.90 14.87
N LEU A 96 -11.86 -22.10 15.87
CA LEU A 96 -11.13 -20.85 15.68
C LEU A 96 -9.76 -21.10 15.03
N THR A 97 -9.05 -22.14 15.47
CA THR A 97 -7.79 -22.58 14.86
C THR A 97 -7.98 -22.89 13.37
N ALA A 98 -9.03 -23.64 13.01
CA ALA A 98 -9.32 -23.96 11.61
C ALA A 98 -9.64 -22.71 10.77
N ARG A 99 -10.38 -21.74 11.33
CA ARG A 99 -10.68 -20.46 10.65
C ARG A 99 -9.43 -19.60 10.45
N LEU A 100 -8.57 -19.54 11.45
CA LEU A 100 -7.28 -18.84 11.34
C LEU A 100 -6.41 -19.45 10.25
N ILE A 101 -6.33 -20.78 10.17
CA ILE A 101 -5.59 -21.48 9.12
C ILE A 101 -6.18 -21.17 7.74
N ASP A 102 -7.50 -21.22 7.58
CA ASP A 102 -8.14 -20.92 6.30
C ASP A 102 -7.84 -19.48 5.85
N VAL A 103 -7.97 -18.48 6.73
CA VAL A 103 -7.59 -17.09 6.42
C VAL A 103 -6.09 -16.96 6.10
N ALA A 104 -5.23 -17.64 6.87
CA ALA A 104 -3.79 -17.64 6.64
C ALA A 104 -3.42 -18.18 5.25
N ILE A 105 -4.04 -19.30 4.84
CA ILE A 105 -3.87 -19.90 3.51
C ILE A 105 -4.36 -18.93 2.43
N ARG A 106 -5.52 -18.27 2.63
CA ARG A 106 -6.03 -17.30 1.66
C ARG A 106 -5.09 -16.12 1.48
N ILE A 107 -4.56 -15.56 2.55
CA ILE A 107 -3.55 -14.50 2.45
C ILE A 107 -2.31 -15.04 1.75
N ALA A 108 -1.76 -16.17 2.22
CA ALA A 108 -0.51 -16.73 1.71
C ALA A 108 -0.57 -17.11 0.22
N GLU A 109 -1.65 -17.72 -0.26
CA GLU A 109 -1.75 -18.25 -1.61
C GLU A 109 -2.47 -17.30 -2.56
N HIS A 110 -3.59 -16.72 -2.13
CA HIS A 110 -4.42 -15.92 -3.02
C HIS A 110 -3.94 -14.48 -3.13
N CYS A 111 -3.30 -13.94 -2.09
CA CYS A 111 -2.83 -12.55 -2.09
C CYS A 111 -1.38 -12.40 -2.57
N ALA A 112 -0.68 -13.51 -2.83
CA ALA A 112 0.68 -13.52 -3.36
C ALA A 112 0.72 -13.39 -4.90
N ILE A 113 -0.15 -12.56 -5.48
CA ILE A 113 -0.22 -12.37 -6.93
C ILE A 113 0.95 -11.50 -7.40
N ALA A 114 1.70 -12.00 -8.39
CA ALA A 114 2.65 -11.21 -9.14
C ALA A 114 2.04 -10.85 -10.51
N PRO A 115 1.80 -9.56 -10.80
CA PRO A 115 1.24 -9.19 -12.09
C PRO A 115 2.21 -9.43 -13.25
N PRO A 116 1.71 -9.66 -14.47
CA PRO A 116 2.54 -9.78 -15.65
C PRO A 116 3.37 -8.50 -15.89
N ALA A 117 4.57 -8.67 -16.45
CA ALA A 117 5.44 -7.57 -16.83
C ALA A 117 4.71 -6.53 -17.71
N GLY A 118 4.91 -5.26 -17.38
CA GLY A 118 4.32 -4.10 -18.09
C GLY A 118 2.82 -3.92 -17.88
N LYS A 119 2.16 -4.71 -17.02
CA LYS A 119 0.73 -4.53 -16.72
C LYS A 119 0.51 -3.70 -15.46
N PRO A 120 -0.48 -2.80 -15.46
CA PRO A 120 -0.89 -2.12 -14.24
C PRO A 120 -1.41 -3.13 -13.23
N HIS A 121 -1.36 -2.73 -11.96
CA HIS A 121 -1.82 -3.53 -10.84
C HIS A 121 -3.30 -3.27 -10.58
N THR A 122 -3.95 -4.15 -9.83
CA THR A 122 -5.31 -3.92 -9.34
C THR A 122 -5.33 -4.02 -7.81
N PRO A 123 -6.15 -3.21 -7.12
CA PRO A 123 -6.36 -3.38 -5.68
C PRO A 123 -6.86 -4.78 -5.33
N MET A 124 -6.49 -5.25 -4.14
CA MET A 124 -6.90 -6.54 -3.56
C MET A 124 -7.77 -6.32 -2.31
N PRO A 125 -9.04 -5.89 -2.46
CA PRO A 125 -9.90 -5.57 -1.32
C PRO A 125 -10.10 -6.76 -0.37
N GLU A 126 -10.04 -7.99 -0.87
CA GLU A 126 -10.12 -9.21 -0.07
C GLU A 126 -8.94 -9.37 0.90
N ALA A 127 -7.73 -8.95 0.51
CA ALA A 127 -6.57 -8.97 1.39
C ALA A 127 -6.76 -8.02 2.58
N TRP A 128 -7.29 -6.83 2.30
CA TRP A 128 -7.63 -5.86 3.33
C TRP A 128 -8.67 -6.42 4.31
N ARG A 129 -9.75 -7.03 3.81
CA ARG A 129 -10.80 -7.64 4.67
C ARG A 129 -10.28 -8.76 5.55
N CYS A 130 -9.42 -9.64 5.03
CA CYS A 130 -8.79 -10.66 5.85
C CYS A 130 -7.95 -10.06 6.97
N LEU A 131 -7.16 -9.02 6.68
CA LEU A 131 -6.35 -8.36 7.71
C LEU A 131 -7.20 -7.59 8.73
N GLU A 132 -8.33 -7.01 8.33
CA GLU A 132 -9.29 -6.41 9.28
C GLU A 132 -9.84 -7.47 10.24
N ALA A 133 -10.25 -8.62 9.72
CA ALA A 133 -10.73 -9.74 10.53
C ALA A 133 -9.65 -10.24 11.49
N LEU A 134 -8.39 -10.36 11.03
CA LEU A 134 -7.26 -10.74 11.90
C LEU A 134 -6.93 -9.66 12.94
N ALA A 135 -6.99 -8.37 12.58
CA ALA A 135 -6.77 -7.29 13.54
C ALA A 135 -7.87 -7.22 14.61
N SER A 136 -9.05 -7.81 14.36
CA SER A 136 -10.12 -7.92 15.36
C SER A 136 -9.78 -8.87 16.51
N LEU A 137 -8.85 -9.82 16.30
CA LEU A 137 -8.42 -10.82 17.28
C LEU A 137 -8.00 -10.16 18.60
N ARG A 138 -7.25 -9.04 18.54
CA ARG A 138 -6.72 -8.35 19.73
C ARG A 138 -7.80 -7.91 20.73
N ARG A 139 -9.03 -7.69 20.25
CA ARG A 139 -10.16 -7.27 21.08
C ARG A 139 -10.93 -8.45 21.69
N LYS A 140 -10.66 -9.66 21.20
CA LYS A 140 -11.48 -10.84 21.45
C LYS A 140 -10.69 -11.96 22.13
N LEU A 141 -9.38 -12.00 21.96
CA LEU A 141 -8.52 -13.07 22.48
C LEU A 141 -7.64 -12.57 23.62
N ASN A 142 -7.30 -13.47 24.55
CA ASN A 142 -6.32 -13.17 25.58
C ASN A 142 -4.87 -13.21 25.03
N PRO A 143 -3.87 -12.68 25.76
CA PRO A 143 -2.50 -12.58 25.27
C PRO A 143 -1.87 -13.91 24.82
N ALA A 144 -2.15 -15.02 25.52
CA ALA A 144 -1.62 -16.34 25.16
C ALA A 144 -2.23 -16.86 23.85
N GLN A 145 -3.52 -16.64 23.64
CA GLN A 145 -4.21 -16.97 22.40
C GLN A 145 -3.74 -16.10 21.23
N LEU A 146 -3.53 -14.80 21.46
CA LEU A 146 -2.97 -13.87 20.46
C LEU A 146 -1.56 -14.29 20.02
N MET A 147 -0.71 -14.67 20.97
CA MET A 147 0.63 -15.19 20.66
C MET A 147 0.56 -16.40 19.73
N ARG A 148 -0.30 -17.38 20.04
CA ARG A 148 -0.48 -18.58 19.18
C ARG A 148 -1.02 -18.22 17.80
N ALA A 149 -2.02 -17.34 17.73
CA ALA A 149 -2.59 -16.90 16.46
C ALA A 149 -1.53 -16.22 15.60
N ARG A 150 -0.74 -15.32 16.19
CA ARG A 150 0.38 -14.64 15.51
C ARG A 150 1.41 -15.65 15.02
N ASP A 151 1.85 -16.60 15.85
CA ASP A 151 2.84 -17.59 15.43
C ASP A 151 2.35 -18.42 14.23
N MET A 152 1.07 -18.79 14.20
CA MET A 152 0.47 -19.49 13.06
C MET A 152 0.45 -18.62 11.80
N LEU A 153 0.04 -17.37 11.92
CA LEU A 153 -0.09 -16.43 10.80
C LEU A 153 1.29 -16.04 10.25
N SER A 154 2.26 -15.77 11.11
CA SER A 154 3.63 -15.43 10.73
C SER A 154 4.30 -16.60 10.01
N LYS A 155 4.15 -17.84 10.49
CA LYS A 155 4.66 -19.03 9.78
C LYS A 155 4.05 -19.19 8.39
N ALA A 156 2.75 -18.95 8.24
CA ALA A 156 2.08 -19.00 6.94
C ALA A 156 2.57 -17.89 6.00
N ALA A 157 2.75 -16.66 6.51
CA ALA A 157 3.29 -15.54 5.75
C ALA A 157 4.76 -15.75 5.37
N GLU A 158 5.58 -16.33 6.25
CA GLU A 158 6.98 -16.70 5.95
C GLU A 158 7.07 -17.72 4.81
N ALA A 159 6.25 -18.77 4.88
CA ALA A 159 6.17 -19.83 3.87
C ALA A 159 5.53 -19.39 2.55
N SER A 160 4.87 -18.24 2.52
CA SER A 160 4.14 -17.78 1.33
C SER A 160 5.08 -17.36 0.17
N PRO A 161 4.61 -17.44 -1.09
CA PRO A 161 5.37 -17.00 -2.26
C PRO A 161 5.30 -15.48 -2.52
N HIS A 162 4.89 -14.67 -1.53
CA HIS A 162 4.88 -13.20 -1.69
C HIS A 162 6.26 -12.66 -2.06
N ALA A 163 6.27 -11.61 -2.87
CA ALA A 163 7.47 -10.83 -3.13
C ALA A 163 8.06 -10.31 -1.81
N PRO A 164 9.40 -10.12 -1.72
CA PRO A 164 10.05 -9.76 -0.46
C PRO A 164 9.47 -8.53 0.24
N ALA A 165 9.17 -7.46 -0.50
CA ALA A 165 8.60 -6.22 0.06
C ALA A 165 7.19 -6.46 0.65
N ASP A 166 6.31 -7.12 -0.09
CA ASP A 166 4.95 -7.48 0.37
C ASP A 166 5.01 -8.41 1.58
N LYS A 167 5.90 -9.41 1.56
CA LYS A 167 6.09 -10.35 2.67
C LYS A 167 6.53 -9.62 3.94
N ALA A 168 7.52 -8.73 3.82
CA ALA A 168 8.03 -7.95 4.94
C ALA A 168 6.91 -7.07 5.54
N LEU A 169 6.16 -6.35 4.68
CA LEU A 169 5.05 -5.52 5.14
C LEU A 169 3.92 -6.34 5.77
N LEU A 170 3.59 -7.51 5.22
CA LEU A 170 2.58 -8.41 5.78
C LEU A 170 2.99 -8.91 7.17
N LEU A 171 4.22 -9.41 7.33
CA LEU A 171 4.73 -9.91 8.61
C LEU A 171 4.76 -8.80 9.67
N ASP A 172 5.27 -7.63 9.30
CA ASP A 172 5.31 -6.44 10.15
C ASP A 172 3.90 -5.97 10.58
N THR A 173 2.95 -5.99 9.64
CA THR A 173 1.53 -5.73 9.91
C THR A 173 0.96 -6.74 10.90
N LEU A 174 1.06 -8.03 10.62
CA LEU A 174 0.55 -9.10 11.49
C LEU A 174 1.16 -9.04 12.90
N ASN A 175 2.47 -8.80 12.97
CA ASN A 175 3.19 -8.73 14.24
C ASN A 175 2.81 -7.51 15.08
N THR A 176 2.37 -6.42 14.44
CA THR A 176 2.02 -5.17 15.13
C THR A 176 0.53 -5.07 15.45
N VAL A 177 -0.35 -5.35 14.49
CA VAL A 177 -1.80 -5.10 14.64
C VAL A 177 -2.52 -6.19 15.45
N ILE A 178 -1.89 -7.35 15.66
CA ILE A 178 -2.45 -8.46 16.46
C ILE A 178 -1.94 -8.42 17.91
N GLN A 179 -1.02 -7.51 18.25
CA GLN A 179 -0.63 -7.32 19.65
C GLN A 179 -1.81 -6.81 20.47
N ALA A 180 -1.88 -7.21 21.74
CA ALA A 180 -2.95 -6.79 22.65
C ALA A 180 -3.09 -5.25 22.69
N ASP A 181 -1.97 -4.55 22.79
CA ASP A 181 -1.89 -3.08 22.84
C ASP A 181 -1.49 -2.46 21.48
N GLY A 182 -1.54 -3.24 20.40
CA GLY A 182 -1.18 -2.78 19.06
C GLY A 182 -2.15 -1.72 18.52
N PRO A 183 -1.73 -0.90 17.54
CA PRO A 183 -2.62 0.03 16.86
C PRO A 183 -3.70 -0.70 16.05
N GLY A 184 -4.77 0.01 15.67
CA GLY A 184 -5.71 -0.52 14.68
C GLY A 184 -5.04 -0.67 13.31
N LEU A 185 -5.46 -1.66 12.50
CA LEU A 185 -4.90 -1.90 11.16
C LEU A 185 -4.80 -0.62 10.33
N GLY A 186 -5.90 0.12 10.26
CA GLY A 186 -5.98 1.38 9.53
C GLY A 186 -5.04 2.47 10.01
N GLU A 187 -4.87 2.60 11.32
CA GLU A 187 -3.92 3.55 11.91
C GLU A 187 -2.48 3.14 11.58
N TYR A 188 -2.19 1.85 11.71
CA TYR A 188 -0.90 1.29 11.39
C TYR A 188 -0.49 1.55 9.94
N VAL A 189 -1.33 1.15 8.99
CA VAL A 189 -1.02 1.31 7.56
C VAL A 189 -1.02 2.78 7.15
N ALA A 190 -1.83 3.64 7.77
CA ALA A 190 -1.77 5.09 7.54
C ALA A 190 -0.42 5.67 7.97
N LYS A 191 0.11 5.24 9.12
CA LYS A 191 1.46 5.63 9.57
C LYS A 191 2.54 5.11 8.62
N ARG A 192 2.42 3.88 8.12
CA ARG A 192 3.37 3.31 7.14
C ARG A 192 3.32 4.05 5.80
N ALA A 193 2.13 4.33 5.28
CA ALA A 193 1.94 5.10 4.05
C ALA A 193 2.49 6.53 4.19
N TYR A 194 2.25 7.17 5.33
CA TYR A 194 2.81 8.49 5.63
C TYR A 194 4.33 8.48 5.69
N ALA A 195 4.93 7.51 6.40
CA ALA A 195 6.39 7.36 6.47
C ALA A 195 7.01 7.13 5.09
N GLY A 196 6.32 6.37 4.21
CA GLY A 196 6.74 6.12 2.84
C GLY A 196 6.84 7.39 1.97
N LEU A 197 6.13 8.47 2.32
CA LEU A 197 6.25 9.74 1.60
C LEU A 197 7.66 10.34 1.71
N CYS A 198 8.44 9.99 2.75
CA CYS A 198 9.78 10.53 3.01
C CYS A 198 9.82 12.07 3.08
N LEU A 199 8.76 12.67 3.63
CA LEU A 199 8.62 14.11 3.80
C LEU A 199 8.53 14.44 5.30
N ASP A 200 9.66 14.40 6.00
CA ASP A 200 9.75 14.52 7.47
C ASP A 200 9.15 15.82 8.04
N ARG A 201 9.01 16.85 7.20
CA ARG A 201 8.44 18.16 7.56
C ARG A 201 7.04 18.38 7.04
N LEU A 202 6.46 17.39 6.35
CA LEU A 202 5.09 17.49 5.89
C LEU A 202 4.17 17.56 7.11
N GLN A 203 3.20 18.45 7.06
CA GLN A 203 2.06 18.41 7.95
C GLN A 203 0.84 18.23 7.08
N LEU A 204 0.14 17.10 7.22
CA LEU A 204 -1.01 16.80 6.36
C LEU A 204 -2.21 17.69 6.72
N LYS A 205 -2.42 17.96 8.00
CA LYS A 205 -3.54 18.78 8.49
C LYS A 205 -2.98 19.89 9.37
N ALA A 206 -3.35 21.14 9.09
CA ALA A 206 -3.09 22.24 10.01
C ALA A 206 -4.03 22.15 11.23
N ASP A 207 -3.70 22.90 12.28
CA ASP A 207 -4.55 22.98 13.47
C ASP A 207 -5.94 23.53 13.10
N GLY A 208 -6.98 22.73 13.35
CA GLY A 208 -8.37 23.07 13.03
C GLY A 208 -8.84 22.63 11.63
N GLU A 209 -7.97 22.10 10.77
CA GLU A 209 -8.36 21.57 9.46
C GLU A 209 -8.83 20.12 9.53
N ALA A 210 -10.00 19.87 8.95
CA ALA A 210 -10.56 18.52 8.85
C ALA A 210 -9.92 17.71 7.70
N GLU A 211 -9.52 18.38 6.60
CA GLU A 211 -9.04 17.76 5.37
C GLU A 211 -7.81 18.52 4.82
N PRO A 212 -6.77 17.83 4.31
CA PRO A 212 -5.61 18.48 3.70
C PRO A 212 -5.98 19.32 2.46
N SER A 213 -5.26 20.42 2.22
CA SER A 213 -5.45 21.26 1.02
C SER A 213 -5.23 20.49 -0.30
N ALA A 214 -5.82 20.96 -1.40
CA ALA A 214 -5.58 20.40 -2.74
C ALA A 214 -4.09 20.45 -3.13
N ARG A 215 -3.38 21.52 -2.74
CA ARG A 215 -1.93 21.65 -2.96
C ARG A 215 -1.15 20.55 -2.25
N THR A 216 -1.45 20.31 -0.97
CA THR A 216 -0.82 19.24 -0.18
C THR A 216 -1.12 17.88 -0.81
N PHE A 217 -2.39 17.62 -1.12
CA PHE A 217 -2.81 16.37 -1.78
C PHE A 217 -2.06 16.14 -3.10
N ASN A 218 -2.02 17.13 -4.00
CA ASN A 218 -1.35 17.02 -5.28
C ASN A 218 0.17 16.74 -5.12
N SER A 219 0.82 17.40 -4.15
CA SER A 219 2.27 17.25 -3.92
C SER A 219 2.70 15.85 -3.45
N ILE A 220 1.80 15.08 -2.82
CA ILE A 220 2.16 13.76 -2.30
C ILE A 220 1.98 12.63 -3.32
N LEU A 221 1.21 12.84 -4.40
CA LEU A 221 0.89 11.76 -5.35
C LEU A 221 2.14 11.10 -5.97
N PRO A 222 3.16 11.86 -6.42
CA PRO A 222 4.38 11.26 -6.96
C PRO A 222 5.19 10.51 -5.90
N ASN A 223 5.28 11.06 -4.68
CA ASN A 223 5.99 10.42 -3.57
C ASN A 223 5.30 9.13 -3.13
N LEU A 224 3.97 9.13 -3.09
CA LEU A 224 3.21 7.93 -2.79
C LEU A 224 3.39 6.87 -3.88
N ALA A 225 3.31 7.24 -5.16
CA ALA A 225 3.54 6.34 -6.28
C ALA A 225 4.95 5.72 -6.22
N ALA A 226 5.97 6.53 -5.93
CA ALA A 226 7.34 6.06 -5.75
C ALA A 226 7.47 5.10 -4.55
N SER A 227 6.92 5.47 -3.39
CA SER A 227 7.01 4.68 -2.16
C SER A 227 6.32 3.32 -2.23
N THR A 228 5.35 3.19 -3.13
CA THR A 228 4.57 1.96 -3.34
C THR A 228 5.06 1.14 -4.53
N TYR A 229 6.05 1.67 -5.28
CA TYR A 229 6.46 1.10 -6.57
C TYR A 229 6.97 -0.32 -6.43
N ASP A 230 7.87 -0.59 -5.47
CA ASP A 230 8.48 -1.91 -5.28
C ASP A 230 7.53 -3.00 -4.74
N TYR A 231 6.31 -2.61 -4.36
CA TYR A 231 5.30 -3.53 -3.85
C TYR A 231 4.47 -4.14 -4.97
N ASN A 232 4.03 -5.36 -4.71
CA ASN A 232 3.02 -6.07 -5.49
C ASN A 232 1.61 -5.66 -5.03
N PRO A 233 0.54 -6.21 -5.64
CA PRO A 233 -0.84 -5.79 -5.36
C PRO A 233 -1.23 -5.79 -3.89
N LEU A 234 -0.75 -6.75 -3.07
CA LEU A 234 -1.04 -6.75 -1.63
C LEU A 234 -0.43 -5.52 -0.95
N GLY A 235 0.88 -5.31 -1.11
CA GLY A 235 1.57 -4.20 -0.45
C GLY A 235 1.03 -2.84 -0.89
N ARG A 236 0.77 -2.68 -2.20
CA ARG A 236 0.12 -1.50 -2.76
C ARG A 236 -1.26 -1.26 -2.18
N THR A 237 -2.06 -2.31 -2.00
CA THR A 237 -3.40 -2.19 -1.39
C THR A 237 -3.34 -1.72 0.04
N LEU A 238 -2.42 -2.26 0.85
CA LEU A 238 -2.28 -1.83 2.25
C LEU A 238 -1.87 -0.36 2.37
N LEU A 239 -0.88 0.05 1.57
CA LEU A 239 -0.39 1.42 1.59
C LEU A 239 -1.40 2.40 0.99
N TRP A 240 -2.17 2.00 -0.04
CA TRP A 240 -3.27 2.79 -0.57
C TRP A 240 -4.42 2.98 0.43
N GLU A 241 -4.83 1.91 1.13
CA GLU A 241 -5.86 2.01 2.18
C GLU A 241 -5.40 2.89 3.34
N GLY A 242 -4.11 2.79 3.70
CA GLY A 242 -3.47 3.70 4.64
C GLY A 242 -3.48 5.15 4.16
N ALA A 243 -3.08 5.40 2.92
CA ALA A 243 -3.07 6.72 2.32
C ALA A 243 -4.47 7.34 2.26
N CYS A 244 -5.51 6.57 1.92
CA CYS A 244 -6.89 7.08 1.88
C CYS A 244 -7.32 7.70 3.22
N ARG A 245 -6.95 7.07 4.34
CA ARG A 245 -7.26 7.56 5.70
C ARG A 245 -6.55 8.87 6.03
N LEU A 246 -5.44 9.18 5.38
CA LEU A 246 -4.72 10.45 5.54
C LEU A 246 -5.52 11.64 4.96
N PHE A 247 -6.40 11.37 4.00
CA PHE A 247 -7.18 12.36 3.25
C PHE A 247 -8.70 12.22 3.47
N ASP A 248 -9.12 11.71 4.64
CA ASP A 248 -10.53 11.73 5.03
C ASP A 248 -11.07 13.18 5.07
N GLY A 249 -12.25 13.39 4.50
CA GLY A 249 -12.88 14.70 4.36
C GLY A 249 -13.94 14.75 3.25
N PRO A 250 -14.50 15.93 2.95
CA PRO A 250 -15.47 16.12 1.88
C PRO A 250 -15.03 15.62 0.50
N SER A 251 -13.71 15.64 0.20
CA SER A 251 -13.19 15.16 -1.09
C SER A 251 -12.70 13.71 -1.07
N ALA A 252 -12.93 12.95 0.02
CA ALA A 252 -12.36 11.62 0.22
C ALA A 252 -12.64 10.64 -0.92
N GLU A 253 -13.87 10.61 -1.47
CA GLU A 253 -14.21 9.70 -2.57
C GLU A 253 -13.40 9.99 -3.84
N ARG A 254 -13.29 11.28 -4.21
CA ARG A 254 -12.52 11.73 -5.38
C ARG A 254 -11.03 11.45 -5.18
N ARG A 255 -10.51 11.80 -4.00
CA ARG A 255 -9.10 11.60 -3.65
C ARG A 255 -8.73 10.13 -3.58
N ARG A 256 -9.61 9.27 -3.08
CA ARG A 256 -9.44 7.82 -3.10
C ARG A 256 -9.22 7.29 -4.52
N ALA A 257 -10.01 7.76 -5.49
CA ALA A 257 -9.84 7.39 -6.90
C ALA A 257 -8.49 7.85 -7.47
N ALA A 258 -8.10 9.10 -7.21
CA ALA A 258 -6.80 9.62 -7.65
C ALA A 258 -5.61 8.88 -6.99
N LEU A 259 -5.69 8.59 -5.69
CA LEU A 259 -4.71 7.78 -4.97
C LEU A 259 -4.63 6.36 -5.55
N GLN A 260 -5.77 5.77 -5.90
CA GLN A 260 -5.80 4.45 -6.52
C GLN A 260 -5.09 4.48 -7.88
N THR A 261 -5.36 5.47 -8.72
CA THR A 261 -4.67 5.60 -10.01
C THR A 261 -3.16 5.80 -9.82
N ALA A 262 -2.75 6.70 -8.92
CA ALA A 262 -1.33 6.95 -8.64
C ALA A 262 -0.58 5.69 -8.18
N VAL A 263 -1.19 4.89 -7.29
CA VAL A 263 -0.56 3.68 -6.72
C VAL A 263 -0.55 2.49 -7.68
N PHE A 264 -1.60 2.32 -8.50
CA PHE A 264 -1.79 1.07 -9.25
C PHE A 264 -1.48 1.16 -10.75
N SER A 265 -1.42 2.36 -11.34
CA SER A 265 -1.23 2.51 -12.78
C SER A 265 0.19 2.28 -13.28
N LEU A 266 1.21 2.44 -12.42
CA LEU A 266 2.61 2.27 -12.81
C LEU A 266 3.09 0.82 -12.61
N PRO A 267 3.48 0.10 -13.67
CA PRO A 267 4.02 -1.25 -13.54
C PRO A 267 5.42 -1.20 -12.89
N ASN A 268 5.63 -2.00 -11.85
CA ASN A 268 6.94 -2.16 -11.18
C ASN A 268 7.87 -3.13 -11.90
N ASN A 269 7.29 -4.15 -12.53
CA ASN A 269 8.01 -4.98 -13.49
C ASN A 269 7.85 -4.36 -14.87
N PRO A 270 8.90 -3.74 -15.44
CA PRO A 270 8.84 -3.15 -16.76
C PRO A 270 8.61 -4.23 -17.83
N VAL A 271 8.18 -3.81 -19.02
CA VAL A 271 8.16 -4.70 -20.19
C VAL A 271 9.60 -5.15 -20.50
N PRO A 272 9.83 -6.38 -20.99
CA PRO A 272 11.16 -6.79 -21.41
C PRO A 272 11.80 -5.76 -22.36
N GLY A 273 12.95 -5.19 -21.96
CA GLY A 273 13.68 -4.16 -22.71
C GLY A 273 13.48 -2.73 -22.19
N GLU A 274 12.51 -2.49 -21.31
CA GLU A 274 12.34 -1.22 -20.60
C GLU A 274 13.11 -1.23 -19.26
N GLN A 275 13.51 -0.04 -18.80
CA GLN A 275 14.10 0.13 -17.48
C GLN A 275 12.99 0.40 -16.45
N PRO A 276 13.11 -0.11 -15.22
CA PRO A 276 12.21 0.27 -14.14
C PRO A 276 12.36 1.76 -13.81
N LEU A 277 11.31 2.37 -13.27
CA LEU A 277 11.40 3.72 -12.73
C LEU A 277 12.34 3.71 -11.52
N GLY A 278 13.35 4.58 -11.53
CA GLY A 278 14.40 4.63 -10.52
C GLY A 278 14.59 5.99 -9.89
N HIS A 279 14.06 7.05 -10.51
CA HIS A 279 14.22 8.42 -10.02
C HIS A 279 12.87 9.09 -9.77
N ILE A 280 12.78 9.83 -8.66
CA ILE A 280 11.53 10.50 -8.26
C ILE A 280 10.95 11.41 -9.36
N VAL A 281 11.81 12.05 -10.17
CA VAL A 281 11.38 12.88 -11.31
C VAL A 281 10.56 12.11 -12.35
N GLU A 282 10.83 10.83 -12.54
CA GLU A 282 10.10 9.97 -13.48
C GLU A 282 8.68 9.71 -12.96
N PHE A 283 8.52 9.57 -11.64
CA PHE A 283 7.20 9.50 -11.00
C PHE A 283 6.44 10.82 -11.11
N TYR A 284 7.10 11.97 -10.94
CA TYR A 284 6.47 13.29 -11.17
C TYR A 284 5.90 13.38 -12.58
N LEU A 285 6.71 13.09 -13.59
CA LEU A 285 6.28 13.14 -15.00
C LEU A 285 5.14 12.17 -15.28
N ALA A 286 5.23 10.94 -14.77
CA ALA A 286 4.19 9.94 -15.01
C ALA A 286 2.85 10.31 -14.34
N ILE A 287 2.88 10.89 -13.12
CA ILE A 287 1.66 11.36 -12.44
C ILE A 287 1.08 12.60 -13.12
N ASP A 288 1.92 13.53 -13.59
CA ASP A 288 1.49 14.69 -14.37
C ASP A 288 0.71 14.26 -15.62
N ASP A 289 1.23 13.26 -16.36
CA ASP A 289 0.59 12.72 -17.56
C ASP A 289 -0.79 12.09 -17.27
N MET A 290 -1.01 11.56 -16.07
CA MET A 290 -2.29 10.99 -15.65
C MET A 290 -3.36 12.04 -15.31
N ARG A 291 -2.98 13.32 -15.17
CA ARG A 291 -3.90 14.45 -14.87
C ARG A 291 -4.76 14.22 -13.62
N LEU A 292 -4.17 13.68 -12.56
CA LEU A 292 -4.86 13.34 -11.31
C LEU A 292 -5.09 14.53 -10.37
N TYR A 293 -4.48 15.67 -10.66
CA TYR A 293 -4.45 16.81 -9.76
C TYR A 293 -5.81 17.47 -9.57
N GLU A 294 -6.13 17.76 -8.31
CA GLU A 294 -7.28 18.59 -7.97
C GLU A 294 -7.03 20.04 -8.39
N GLY A 295 -8.06 20.68 -8.96
CA GLY A 295 -8.01 22.11 -9.25
C GLY A 295 -7.83 22.90 -7.96
N VAL A 296 -6.81 23.76 -7.90
CA VAL A 296 -6.64 24.70 -6.80
C VAL A 296 -7.71 25.77 -6.96
N ALA A 297 -8.63 25.88 -6.00
CA ALA A 297 -9.65 26.92 -6.04
C ALA A 297 -8.96 28.30 -6.13
N ALA A 298 -9.41 29.15 -7.06
CA ALA A 298 -8.94 30.52 -7.23
C ALA A 298 -9.38 31.36 -6.03
N GLY A 299 -8.68 31.21 -4.91
CA GLY A 299 -8.95 31.91 -3.65
C GLY A 299 -7.70 32.06 -2.78
N GLU A 300 -6.62 31.32 -3.07
CA GLU A 300 -5.28 31.57 -2.52
C GLU A 300 -4.55 32.69 -3.31
N SER A 301 -5.27 33.74 -3.70
CA SER A 301 -4.62 34.97 -4.14
C SER A 301 -3.98 35.62 -2.93
N CYS A 302 -2.66 35.81 -2.97
CA CYS A 302 -1.89 36.61 -2.04
C CYS A 302 -2.70 37.80 -1.50
N ALA A 303 -3.05 37.76 -0.21
CA ALA A 303 -3.21 38.99 0.55
C ALA A 303 -1.79 39.38 0.99
N ALA A 304 -1.20 40.30 0.22
CA ALA A 304 -0.05 41.08 0.64
C ALA A 304 -0.52 42.22 1.55
#